data_AF-A0A3L7U1V5-F1
#
_entry.id   AF-A0A3L7U1V5-F1
#
_cell.length_a   1.000
_cell.length_b   1.000
_cell.length_c   1.000
_cell.angle_alpha   90.00
_cell.angle_beta   90.00
_cell.angle_gamma   90.00
#
_symmetry.space_group_name_H-M   'P 1'
#
loop_
_entity.id
_entity.type
_entity.pdbx_description
1 polymer ?
#
loop_
_entity_poly.entity_id
_entity_poly.type
_entity_poly.pdbx_seq_one_letter_code
_entity_poly.pdbx_strand_id
1 'polypeptide(L)'
;MKCQKCEKAATFHITELEKGSVRELHLCEDHARAYLNQSEAAGGEPGEKEGGKSVGEILSNPLGVGQTADELALLDQKSCPHCEITFFEFRNQGRLGCPHDYVCFEKELEPLIANIHGSTEHTGRRPSRSPEGTEWITRVIGMRREIKDAISREDYERAKDLRDSIREIEDRAIGGGGKRFGIDAAPGTVPSSSSPVSNTDDISPT
;
A
#
# COMPACT_ATOMS: atom_id res chain seq x y z
N MET A 1 -10.67 -29.07 24.55
CA MET A 1 -10.39 -30.00 23.43
C MET A 1 -8.89 -30.24 23.38
N LYS A 2 -8.43 -31.49 23.54
CA LYS A 2 -7.00 -31.84 23.48
C LYS A 2 -6.60 -32.16 22.04
N CYS A 3 -5.34 -31.96 21.70
CA CYS A 3 -4.78 -32.38 20.43
C CYS A 3 -4.90 -33.90 20.27
N GLN A 4 -5.18 -34.38 19.07
CA GLN A 4 -5.27 -35.83 18.82
C GLN A 4 -3.92 -36.55 18.89
N LYS A 5 -2.81 -35.82 18.75
CA LYS A 5 -1.43 -36.36 18.78
C LYS A 5 -0.70 -36.12 20.11
N CYS A 6 -1.19 -35.23 20.97
CA CYS A 6 -0.56 -34.94 22.27
C CYS A 6 -1.53 -34.36 23.29
N GLU A 7 -1.07 -34.22 24.54
CA GLU A 7 -1.92 -33.72 25.63
C GLU A 7 -2.11 -32.19 25.65
N LYS A 8 -1.51 -31.46 24.69
CA LYS A 8 -1.66 -29.99 24.57
C LYS A 8 -3.08 -29.62 24.10
N ALA A 9 -3.50 -28.39 24.37
CA ALA A 9 -4.77 -27.87 23.86
C ALA A 9 -4.76 -27.79 22.33
N ALA A 10 -5.88 -28.16 21.69
CA ALA A 10 -6.05 -28.01 20.25
C ALA A 10 -6.37 -26.54 19.91
N THR A 11 -5.60 -25.97 18.98
CA THR A 11 -5.76 -24.59 18.50
C THR A 11 -6.24 -24.56 17.05
N PHE A 12 -5.99 -25.63 16.29
CA PHE A 12 -6.31 -25.74 14.88
C PHE A 12 -7.41 -26.77 14.63
N HIS A 13 -8.37 -26.40 13.79
CA HIS A 13 -9.44 -27.24 13.28
C HIS A 13 -9.24 -27.42 11.76
N ILE A 14 -8.93 -28.63 11.33
CA ILE A 14 -8.63 -28.96 9.93
C ILE A 14 -9.70 -29.92 9.42
N THR A 15 -10.31 -29.61 8.27
CA THR A 15 -11.32 -30.46 7.62
C THR A 15 -10.78 -30.93 6.28
N GLU A 16 -10.51 -32.22 6.15
CA GLU A 16 -10.01 -32.83 4.92
C GLU A 16 -11.14 -33.50 4.14
N LEU A 17 -11.15 -33.28 2.83
CA LEU A 17 -12.06 -33.92 1.89
C LEU A 17 -11.25 -34.87 1.00
N GLU A 18 -11.09 -36.12 1.42
CA GLU A 18 -10.52 -37.18 0.58
C GLU A 18 -11.61 -38.13 0.09
N LYS A 19 -11.71 -38.29 -1.24
CA LYS A 19 -12.59 -39.25 -1.96
C LYS A 19 -14.02 -39.37 -1.39
N GLY A 20 -14.64 -38.23 -1.10
CA GLY A 20 -16.04 -38.15 -0.67
C GLY A 20 -16.30 -38.42 0.82
N SER A 21 -15.25 -38.54 1.64
CA SER A 21 -15.37 -38.60 3.10
C SER A 21 -14.77 -37.36 3.76
N VAL A 22 -15.51 -36.75 4.69
CA VAL A 22 -15.09 -35.57 5.45
C VAL A 22 -14.44 -36.05 6.75
N ARG A 23 -13.17 -35.69 6.97
CA ARG A 23 -12.44 -35.96 8.22
C ARG A 23 -12.13 -34.68 8.96
N GLU A 24 -12.48 -34.62 10.24
CA GLU A 24 -12.23 -33.48 11.12
C GLU A 24 -11.08 -33.78 12.08
N LEU A 25 -10.05 -32.93 12.06
CA LEU A 25 -8.83 -33.07 12.84
C LEU A 25 -8.66 -31.87 13.78
N HIS A 26 -8.30 -32.16 15.04
CA HIS A 26 -8.03 -31.16 16.06
C HIS A 26 -6.58 -31.29 16.55
N LEU A 27 -5.74 -30.33 16.16
CA LEU A 27 -4.30 -30.38 16.41
C LEU A 27 -3.83 -29.13 17.16
N CYS A 28 -2.73 -29.28 17.92
CA CYS A 28 -1.99 -28.14 18.46
C CYS A 28 -1.12 -27.51 17.38
N GLU A 29 -0.56 -26.33 17.64
CA GLU A 29 0.26 -25.57 16.68
C GLU A 29 1.41 -26.40 16.08
N ASP A 30 2.18 -27.10 16.91
CA ASP A 30 3.30 -27.94 16.46
C ASP A 30 2.85 -29.05 15.48
N HIS A 31 1.76 -29.73 15.82
CA HIS A 31 1.26 -30.87 15.06
C HIS A 31 0.47 -30.45 13.81
N ALA A 32 -0.14 -29.27 13.82
CA ALA A 32 -0.80 -28.70 12.65
C ALA A 32 0.24 -28.37 11.56
N ARG A 33 1.36 -27.74 11.94
CA ARG A 33 2.46 -27.42 11.00
C ARG A 33 3.08 -28.68 10.41
N ALA A 34 3.35 -29.70 11.23
CA ALA A 34 3.91 -30.97 10.75
C ALA A 34 2.95 -31.73 9.82
N TYR A 35 1.64 -31.65 10.07
CA TYR A 35 0.62 -32.33 9.26
C TYR A 35 0.41 -31.65 7.90
N LEU A 36 0.34 -30.31 7.87
CA LEU A 36 0.24 -29.55 6.63
C LEU A 36 1.45 -29.79 5.71
N ASN A 37 2.67 -29.75 6.27
CA ASN A 37 3.89 -29.99 5.49
C ASN A 37 4.00 -31.43 4.94
N GLN A 38 3.35 -32.42 5.57
CA GLN A 38 3.30 -33.81 5.06
C GLN A 38 2.19 -34.01 4.02
N SER A 39 1.06 -33.31 4.15
CA SER A 39 -0.03 -33.36 3.17
C SER A 39 0.38 -32.79 1.80
N GLU A 40 1.35 -31.86 1.77
CA GLU A 40 1.96 -31.34 0.53
C GLU A 40 2.87 -32.37 -0.16
N ALA A 41 3.35 -33.40 0.55
CA ALA A 41 4.24 -34.43 0.02
C ALA A 41 3.52 -35.72 -0.41
N ALA A 42 2.24 -35.91 -0.06
CA ALA A 42 1.50 -37.17 -0.26
C ALA A 42 0.44 -37.11 -1.38
N GLY A 43 0.45 -36.08 -2.21
CA GLY A 43 -0.44 -35.91 -3.37
C GLY A 43 0.30 -35.93 -4.72
N GLY A 44 1.14 -36.93 -4.96
CA GLY A 44 1.87 -37.10 -6.23
C GLY A 44 1.25 -38.14 -7.15
N GLU A 45 0.58 -37.71 -8.22
CA GLU A 45 0.61 -38.42 -9.51
C GLU A 45 1.52 -37.64 -10.47
N PRO A 46 2.50 -38.27 -11.14
CA PRO A 46 3.45 -37.59 -12.02
C PRO A 46 2.82 -37.39 -13.40
N GLY A 47 2.05 -36.30 -13.53
CA GLY A 47 1.58 -35.79 -14.81
C GLY A 47 2.50 -34.68 -15.31
N GLU A 48 3.29 -35.00 -16.31
CA GLU A 48 4.06 -34.06 -17.12
C GLU A 48 3.16 -32.90 -17.58
N LYS A 49 3.43 -31.66 -17.11
CA LYS A 49 3.29 -30.38 -17.84
C LYS A 49 3.52 -29.18 -16.91
N GLU A 50 4.58 -28.45 -17.23
CA GLU A 50 4.74 -26.99 -17.17
C GLU A 50 4.14 -26.19 -15.98
N GLY A 51 5.04 -25.59 -15.19
CA GLY A 51 4.82 -24.21 -14.71
C GLY A 51 4.03 -24.02 -13.40
N GLY A 52 4.20 -24.86 -12.39
CA GLY A 52 3.63 -24.64 -11.05
C GLY A 52 4.53 -23.75 -10.19
N LYS A 53 4.29 -22.43 -10.22
CA LYS A 53 4.97 -21.46 -9.34
C LYS A 53 4.72 -21.81 -7.88
N SER A 54 5.80 -21.91 -7.12
CA SER A 54 5.75 -22.11 -5.67
C SER A 54 4.96 -20.98 -5.01
N VAL A 55 4.15 -21.30 -4.00
CA VAL A 55 3.38 -20.33 -3.21
C VAL A 55 4.27 -19.28 -2.50
N GLY A 56 5.57 -19.53 -2.38
CA GLY A 56 6.56 -18.54 -1.91
C GLY A 56 6.86 -17.41 -2.92
N GLU A 57 6.63 -17.66 -4.20
CA GLU A 57 6.86 -16.68 -5.27
C GLU A 57 5.67 -15.73 -5.45
N ILE A 58 4.46 -16.18 -5.06
CA ILE A 58 3.22 -15.39 -5.11
C ILE A 58 3.23 -14.28 -4.05
N LEU A 59 3.92 -14.49 -2.93
CA LEU A 59 4.06 -13.48 -1.86
C LEU A 59 5.18 -12.46 -2.12
N SER A 60 6.10 -12.79 -3.03
CA SER A 60 7.24 -11.94 -3.39
C SER A 60 6.98 -11.10 -4.65
N ASN A 61 5.90 -11.40 -5.38
CA ASN A 61 5.51 -10.67 -6.58
C ASN A 61 4.05 -10.19 -6.47
N PRO A 62 3.79 -9.04 -5.82
CA PRO A 62 2.45 -8.43 -5.78
C PRO A 62 1.89 -8.10 -7.17
N LEU A 63 2.76 -8.07 -8.18
CA LEU A 63 2.39 -8.06 -9.59
C LEU A 63 2.24 -9.52 -10.06
N GLY A 64 1.03 -10.05 -10.11
CA GLY A 64 0.74 -11.38 -10.70
C GLY A 64 0.98 -11.46 -12.22
N VAL A 65 1.97 -10.74 -12.75
CA VAL A 65 2.31 -10.65 -14.17
C VAL A 65 3.60 -11.43 -14.40
N GLY A 66 3.59 -12.34 -15.37
CA GLY A 66 4.77 -13.11 -15.80
C GLY A 66 5.80 -12.27 -16.54
N GLN A 67 6.17 -11.11 -15.99
CA GLN A 67 7.22 -10.26 -16.52
C GLN A 67 8.59 -10.89 -16.24
N THR A 68 9.45 -10.89 -17.25
CA THR A 68 10.84 -11.33 -17.11
C THR A 68 11.61 -10.34 -16.25
N ALA A 69 12.69 -10.77 -15.61
CA ALA A 69 13.51 -9.91 -14.76
C ALA A 69 14.04 -8.65 -15.49
N ASP A 70 14.31 -8.76 -16.81
CA ASP A 70 14.72 -7.63 -17.64
C ASP A 70 13.59 -6.61 -17.89
N GLU A 71 12.36 -7.08 -18.10
CA GLU A 71 11.21 -6.19 -18.30
C GLU A 71 10.88 -5.43 -17.01
N LEU A 72 11.04 -6.09 -15.85
CA LEU A 72 10.88 -5.47 -14.55
C LEU A 72 11.96 -4.40 -14.29
N ALA A 73 13.22 -4.65 -14.68
CA ALA A 73 14.30 -3.69 -14.53
C ALA A 73 14.14 -2.43 -15.41
N LEU A 74 13.49 -2.55 -16.57
CA LEU A 74 13.14 -1.40 -17.41
C LEU A 74 11.96 -0.60 -16.82
N LEU A 75 11.01 -1.29 -16.20
CA LEU A 75 9.87 -0.67 -15.52
C LEU A 75 10.31 0.10 -14.28
N ASP A 76 11.24 -0.46 -13.49
CA ASP A 76 11.78 0.16 -12.28
C ASP A 76 12.49 1.50 -12.55
N GLN A 77 12.95 1.74 -13.79
CA GLN A 77 13.55 3.01 -14.21
C GLN A 77 12.53 4.10 -14.57
N LYS A 78 11.24 3.76 -14.72
CA LYS A 78 10.21 4.76 -14.98
C LYS A 78 9.99 5.61 -13.74
N SER A 79 9.98 6.93 -13.93
CA SER A 79 9.73 7.92 -12.88
C SER A 79 8.65 8.91 -13.31
N CYS A 80 7.89 9.40 -12.33
CA CYS A 80 6.90 10.45 -12.58
C CYS A 80 7.59 11.80 -12.84
N PRO A 81 7.19 12.56 -13.88
CA PRO A 81 7.76 13.87 -14.16
C PRO A 81 7.37 14.95 -13.13
N HIS A 82 6.37 14.72 -12.28
CA HIS A 82 5.90 15.71 -11.31
C HIS A 82 6.40 15.48 -9.89
N CYS A 83 6.28 14.26 -9.36
CA CYS A 83 6.67 13.93 -7.98
C CYS A 83 7.97 13.11 -7.89
N GLU A 84 8.56 12.74 -9.02
CA GLU A 84 9.81 11.98 -9.14
C GLU A 84 9.78 10.57 -8.54
N ILE A 85 8.61 10.07 -8.11
CA ILE A 85 8.50 8.71 -7.60
C ILE A 85 8.82 7.70 -8.72
N THR A 86 9.65 6.72 -8.39
CA THR A 86 9.98 5.62 -9.30
C THR A 86 8.98 4.46 -9.14
N PHE A 87 8.83 3.65 -10.18
CA PHE A 87 8.01 2.44 -10.08
C PHE A 87 8.52 1.47 -9.01
N PHE A 88 9.84 1.40 -8.83
CA PHE A 88 10.48 0.62 -7.76
C PHE A 88 10.05 1.09 -6.36
N GLU A 89 10.06 2.40 -6.10
CA GLU A 89 9.59 2.97 -4.84
C GLU A 89 8.11 2.70 -4.59
N PHE A 90 7.28 2.82 -5.64
CA PHE A 90 5.87 2.46 -5.57
C PHE A 90 5.69 0.98 -5.20
N ARG A 91 6.44 0.07 -5.83
CA ARG A 91 6.33 -1.37 -5.55
C ARG A 91 6.76 -1.73 -4.12
N ASN A 92 7.79 -1.06 -3.59
CA ASN A 92 8.26 -1.31 -2.23
C ASN A 92 7.38 -0.67 -1.15
N GLN A 93 6.86 0.54 -1.38
CA GLN A 93 6.09 1.29 -0.39
C GLN A 93 4.57 1.13 -0.53
N GLY A 94 4.10 0.70 -1.71
CA GLY A 94 2.68 0.57 -2.05
C GLY A 94 1.92 1.91 -2.12
N ARG A 95 2.63 3.04 -2.25
CA ARG A 95 2.04 4.39 -2.21
C ARG A 95 2.46 5.20 -3.43
N LEU A 96 1.48 5.88 -4.04
CA LEU A 96 1.70 6.86 -5.10
C LEU A 96 1.87 8.26 -4.50
N GLY A 97 2.67 9.10 -5.16
CA GLY A 97 3.03 10.44 -4.69
C GLY A 97 2.08 11.53 -5.17
N CYS A 98 1.59 11.46 -6.41
CA CYS A 98 0.70 12.46 -6.99
C CYS A 98 -0.40 11.85 -7.88
N PRO A 99 -1.46 12.62 -8.20
CA PRO A 99 -2.55 12.11 -9.04
C PRO A 99 -2.11 11.72 -10.45
N HIS A 100 -1.03 12.31 -10.97
CA HIS A 100 -0.50 11.98 -12.29
C HIS A 100 0.16 10.61 -12.35
N ASP A 101 0.54 10.02 -11.21
CA ASP A 101 1.16 8.70 -11.17
C ASP A 101 0.21 7.61 -11.69
N TYR A 102 -1.10 7.78 -11.49
CA TYR A 102 -2.12 6.89 -12.09
C TYR A 102 -2.11 6.92 -13.62
N VAL A 103 -1.71 8.04 -14.22
CA VAL A 103 -1.61 8.18 -15.69
C VAL A 103 -0.26 7.67 -16.18
N CYS A 104 0.84 7.97 -15.47
CA CYS A 104 2.18 7.52 -15.85
C CYS A 104 2.34 6.00 -15.81
N PHE A 105 1.74 5.35 -14.80
CA PHE A 105 1.88 3.93 -14.54
C PHE A 105 0.57 3.16 -14.82
N GLU A 106 -0.31 3.70 -15.67
CA GLU A 106 -1.63 3.14 -15.95
C GLU A 106 -1.56 1.66 -16.34
N LYS A 107 -0.66 1.32 -17.26
CA LYS A 107 -0.50 -0.05 -17.81
C LYS A 107 -0.10 -1.05 -16.74
N GLU A 108 0.72 -0.62 -15.79
CA GLU A 108 1.23 -1.46 -14.71
C GLU A 108 0.24 -1.52 -13.52
N LEU A 109 -0.51 -0.44 -13.27
CA LEU A 109 -1.53 -0.38 -12.22
C LEU A 109 -2.81 -1.11 -12.60
N GLU A 110 -3.19 -1.14 -13.86
CA GLU A 110 -4.43 -1.77 -14.32
C GLU A 110 -4.58 -3.23 -13.82
N PRO A 111 -3.60 -4.14 -14.02
CA PRO A 111 -3.70 -5.51 -13.49
C PRO A 111 -3.66 -5.55 -11.96
N LEU A 112 -2.95 -4.63 -11.29
CA LEU A 112 -2.94 -4.56 -9.83
C LEU A 112 -4.32 -4.17 -9.27
N ILE A 113 -4.92 -3.13 -9.83
CA ILE A 113 -6.23 -2.62 -9.45
C ILE A 113 -7.29 -3.68 -9.73
N ALA A 114 -7.22 -4.35 -10.90
CA ALA A 114 -8.13 -5.43 -11.24
C ALA A 114 -8.00 -6.61 -10.26
N ASN A 115 -6.79 -6.98 -9.83
CA ASN A 115 -6.58 -8.06 -8.86
C ASN A 115 -7.11 -7.71 -7.46
N ILE A 116 -6.97 -6.45 -7.01
CA ILE A 116 -7.39 -6.02 -5.66
C ILE A 116 -8.89 -5.73 -5.62
N HIS A 117 -9.41 -5.02 -6.62
CA HIS A 117 -10.79 -4.51 -6.65
C HIS A 117 -11.75 -5.35 -7.51
N GLY A 118 -11.25 -6.32 -8.26
CA GLY A 118 -12.05 -7.20 -9.13
C GLY A 118 -12.60 -6.54 -10.40
N SER A 119 -12.49 -5.21 -10.50
CA SER A 119 -12.95 -4.42 -11.64
C SER A 119 -12.11 -3.15 -11.79
N THR A 120 -11.84 -2.74 -13.03
CA THR A 120 -11.09 -1.53 -13.35
C THR A 120 -11.97 -0.29 -13.35
N GLU A 121 -13.28 -0.46 -13.55
CA GLU A 121 -14.23 0.64 -13.68
C GLU A 121 -15.31 0.61 -12.59
N HIS A 122 -15.50 1.75 -11.91
CA HIS A 122 -16.60 1.93 -10.98
C HIS A 122 -17.89 2.32 -11.72
N THR A 123 -18.78 1.34 -11.92
CA THR A 123 -20.14 1.58 -12.44
C THR A 123 -21.11 1.78 -11.28
N GLY A 124 -21.20 3.02 -10.76
CA GLY A 124 -22.00 3.29 -9.58
C GLY A 124 -22.36 4.77 -9.36
N ARG A 125 -23.04 5.03 -8.24
CA ARG A 125 -23.50 6.37 -7.87
C ARG A 125 -22.31 7.22 -7.43
N ARG A 126 -21.87 8.13 -8.31
CA ARG A 126 -20.86 9.14 -7.98
C ARG A 126 -21.48 10.25 -7.11
N PRO A 127 -20.82 10.69 -6.02
CA PRO A 127 -21.32 11.82 -5.24
C PRO A 127 -21.36 13.10 -6.10
N SER A 128 -22.47 13.85 -5.99
CA SER A 128 -22.67 15.10 -6.72
C SER A 128 -21.64 16.21 -6.40
N ARG A 129 -20.88 16.04 -5.32
CA ARG A 129 -19.78 16.92 -4.91
C ARG A 129 -18.42 16.27 -5.06
N SER A 130 -18.23 15.41 -6.06
CA SER A 130 -16.89 14.94 -6.36
C SER A 130 -16.05 16.14 -6.82
N PRO A 131 -14.83 16.34 -6.31
CA PRO A 131 -13.95 17.37 -6.84
C PRO A 131 -13.77 17.11 -8.34
N GLU A 132 -14.16 18.08 -9.15
CA GLU A 132 -13.94 18.05 -10.58
C GLU A 132 -12.48 18.44 -10.83
N GLY A 133 -11.66 17.43 -11.13
CA GLY A 133 -10.28 17.60 -11.57
C GLY A 133 -9.25 17.52 -10.45
N THR A 134 -8.35 16.55 -10.55
CA THR A 134 -7.08 16.49 -9.79
C THR A 134 -5.95 17.23 -10.52
N GLU A 135 -6.22 17.77 -11.71
CA GLU A 135 -5.24 18.44 -12.57
C GLU A 135 -4.58 19.65 -11.90
N TRP A 136 -5.34 20.44 -11.13
CA TRP A 136 -4.80 21.59 -10.42
C TRP A 136 -3.80 21.16 -9.34
N ILE A 137 -4.02 20.02 -8.68
CA ILE A 137 -3.11 19.44 -7.69
C ILE A 137 -1.80 19.05 -8.37
N THR A 138 -1.87 18.35 -9.50
CA THR A 138 -0.69 17.98 -10.30
C THR A 138 0.08 19.22 -10.75
N ARG A 139 -0.62 20.26 -11.21
CA ARG A 139 0.00 21.53 -11.62
C ARG A 139 0.71 22.23 -10.46
N VAL A 140 0.09 22.28 -9.28
CA VAL A 140 0.71 22.86 -8.07
C VAL A 140 1.96 22.07 -7.67
N ILE A 141 1.94 20.73 -7.74
CA ILE A 141 3.11 19.90 -7.44
C ILE A 141 4.26 20.21 -8.43
N GLY A 142 3.95 20.33 -9.72
CA GLY A 142 4.93 20.75 -10.74
C GLY A 142 5.52 22.14 -10.45
N MET A 143 4.68 23.14 -10.15
CA MET A 143 5.15 24.49 -9.81
C MET A 143 6.00 24.51 -8.53
N ARG A 144 5.68 23.68 -7.53
CA ARG A 144 6.51 23.55 -6.32
C ARG A 144 7.90 22.99 -6.62
N ARG A 145 8.01 22.11 -7.63
CA ARG A 145 9.30 21.63 -8.13
C ARG A 145 10.05 22.76 -8.85
N GLU A 146 9.39 23.47 -9.76
CA GLU A 146 9.99 24.60 -10.48
C GLU A 146 10.51 25.69 -9.53
N ILE A 147 9.83 25.92 -8.38
CA ILE A 147 10.33 26.83 -7.34
C ILE A 147 11.66 26.35 -6.78
N LYS A 148 11.78 25.06 -6.46
CA LYS A 148 13.04 24.49 -5.95
C LYS A 148 14.15 24.66 -7.00
N ASP A 149 13.87 24.37 -8.26
CA ASP A 149 14.84 24.52 -9.35
C ASP A 149 15.25 25.98 -9.56
N ALA A 150 14.30 26.92 -9.49
CA ALA A 150 14.57 28.35 -9.60
C ALA A 150 15.43 28.85 -8.43
N ILE A 151 15.18 28.38 -7.19
CA ILE A 151 16.01 28.68 -6.03
C ILE A 151 17.43 28.12 -6.23
N SER A 152 17.56 26.89 -6.73
CA SER A 152 18.88 26.29 -7.02
C SER A 152 19.66 27.03 -8.11
N ARG A 153 18.98 27.76 -9.00
CA ARG A 153 19.57 28.61 -10.05
C ARG A 153 19.75 30.07 -9.63
N GLU A 154 19.40 30.41 -8.38
CA GLU A 154 19.41 31.79 -7.85
C GLU A 154 18.42 32.75 -8.56
N ASP A 155 17.44 32.20 -9.29
CA ASP A 155 16.38 32.96 -9.98
C ASP A 155 15.22 33.28 -9.02
N TYR A 156 15.47 34.16 -8.05
CA TYR A 156 14.50 34.48 -7.00
C TYR A 156 13.23 35.19 -7.51
N GLU A 157 13.33 35.94 -8.61
CA GLU A 157 12.19 36.59 -9.24
C GLU A 157 11.20 35.55 -9.78
N ARG A 158 11.71 34.56 -10.53
CA ARG A 158 10.88 33.47 -11.04
C ARG A 158 10.28 32.62 -9.92
N ALA A 159 11.05 32.35 -8.85
CA ALA A 159 10.52 31.63 -7.68
C ALA A 159 9.36 32.38 -6.99
N LYS A 160 9.44 33.72 -6.93
CA LYS A 160 8.36 34.57 -6.42
C LYS A 160 7.11 34.48 -7.30
N ASP A 161 7.26 34.62 -8.61
CA ASP A 161 6.14 34.56 -9.56
C ASP A 161 5.43 33.21 -9.52
N LEU A 162 6.19 32.11 -9.44
CA LEU A 162 5.64 30.76 -9.30
C LEU A 162 4.88 30.59 -7.97
N ARG A 163 5.40 31.14 -6.87
CA ARG A 163 4.72 31.09 -5.56
C ARG A 163 3.40 31.86 -5.59
N ASP A 164 3.41 33.04 -6.20
CA ASP A 164 2.21 33.86 -6.30
C ASP A 164 1.18 33.18 -7.24
N SER A 165 1.62 32.54 -8.32
CA SER A 165 0.79 31.71 -9.21
C SER A 165 0.16 30.49 -8.52
N ILE A 166 0.90 29.82 -7.61
CA ILE A 166 0.34 28.72 -6.81
C ILE A 166 -0.82 29.20 -5.96
N ARG A 167 -0.68 30.36 -5.31
CA ARG A 167 -1.75 30.94 -4.48
C ARG A 167 -3.00 31.21 -5.30
N GLU A 168 -2.85 31.78 -6.49
CA GLU A 168 -3.99 32.03 -7.39
C GLU A 168 -4.71 30.74 -7.80
N ILE A 169 -3.97 29.66 -8.08
CA ILE A 169 -4.54 28.36 -8.43
C ILE A 169 -5.24 27.73 -7.24
N GLU A 170 -4.61 27.76 -6.05
CA GLU A 170 -5.20 27.24 -4.81
C GLU A 170 -6.46 28.02 -4.44
N ASP A 171 -6.44 29.35 -4.54
CA ASP A 171 -7.58 30.23 -4.27
C ASP A 171 -8.73 29.99 -5.27
N ARG A 172 -8.42 29.78 -6.55
CA ARG A 172 -9.44 29.46 -7.56
C ARG A 172 -10.05 28.06 -7.34
N ALA A 173 -9.23 27.08 -6.97
CA ALA A 173 -9.67 25.71 -6.73
C ALA A 173 -10.51 25.60 -5.44
N ILE A 174 -10.13 26.31 -4.39
CA ILE A 174 -10.82 26.34 -3.09
C ILE A 174 -12.06 27.26 -3.16
N GLY A 175 -11.95 28.40 -3.85
CA GLY A 175 -13.02 29.39 -4.02
C GLY A 175 -14.16 28.94 -4.94
N GLY A 176 -13.92 27.98 -5.84
CA GLY A 176 -14.94 27.42 -6.73
C GLY A 176 -15.85 26.37 -6.08
N GLY A 177 -15.51 25.87 -4.88
CA GLY A 177 -16.18 24.70 -4.31
C GLY A 177 -16.21 24.68 -2.78
N GLY A 178 -16.85 25.64 -2.12
CA GLY A 178 -17.05 25.51 -0.67
C GLY A 178 -17.66 26.70 0.04
N LYS A 179 -18.99 26.71 0.21
CA LYS A 179 -19.60 27.34 1.38
C LYS A 179 -18.94 26.73 2.62
N ARG A 180 -18.34 27.61 3.43
CA ARG A 180 -17.72 27.38 4.74
C ARG A 180 -18.48 26.31 5.52
N PHE A 181 -17.86 25.16 5.76
CA PHE A 181 -18.34 24.21 6.76
C PHE A 181 -18.15 24.89 8.11
N GLY A 182 -19.27 25.30 8.72
CA GLY A 182 -19.32 25.65 10.14
C GLY A 182 -19.03 24.39 10.94
N ILE A 183 -17.76 24.23 11.32
CA ILE A 183 -17.41 23.44 12.49
C ILE A 183 -17.53 24.40 13.67
N ASP A 184 -18.66 24.32 14.36
CA ASP A 184 -18.79 24.88 15.69
C ASP A 184 -17.65 24.37 16.55
N ALA A 185 -16.77 25.29 16.94
CA ALA A 185 -15.69 25.05 17.86
C ALA A 185 -16.28 24.76 19.25
N ALA A 186 -16.31 23.49 19.64
CA ALA A 186 -16.40 23.13 21.04
C ALA A 186 -14.98 23.19 21.64
N PRO A 187 -14.71 24.05 22.65
CA PRO A 187 -13.41 24.09 23.32
C PRO A 187 -13.26 22.86 24.24
N GLY A 188 -12.72 21.77 23.69
CA GLY A 188 -12.31 20.59 24.43
C GLY A 188 -10.89 20.73 24.94
N THR A 189 -10.77 21.17 26.19
CA THR A 189 -9.57 21.10 27.04
C THR A 189 -8.77 19.80 26.86
N VAL A 190 -7.48 19.93 26.51
CA VAL A 190 -6.50 18.83 26.64
C VAL A 190 -6.08 18.71 28.10
N PRO A 191 -6.26 17.55 28.76
CA PRO A 191 -5.65 17.33 30.07
C PRO A 191 -4.16 17.02 29.87
N SER A 192 -3.33 17.95 30.33
CA SER A 192 -1.90 17.80 30.55
C SER A 192 -1.66 16.70 31.58
N SER A 193 -1.20 15.53 31.14
CA SER A 193 -0.60 14.52 32.03
C SER A 193 0.89 14.43 31.74
N SER A 194 1.63 15.33 32.35
CA SER A 194 3.05 15.20 32.63
C SER A 194 3.26 14.02 33.58
N SER A 195 3.83 12.93 33.09
CA SER A 195 4.41 11.89 33.94
C SER A 195 5.92 12.13 34.07
N PRO A 196 6.45 12.32 35.28
CA PRO A 196 7.88 12.46 35.50
C PRO A 196 8.54 11.07 35.45
N VAL A 197 9.53 10.91 34.58
CA VAL A 197 10.45 9.76 34.64
C VAL A 197 11.40 9.99 35.82
N SER A 198 11.17 9.25 36.90
CA SER A 198 12.06 9.14 38.04
C SER A 198 13.27 8.29 37.67
N ASN A 199 14.42 8.94 37.52
CA ASN A 199 15.74 8.30 37.55
C ASN A 199 16.13 8.05 39.02
N THR A 200 16.31 6.79 39.40
CA THR A 200 17.13 6.37 40.55
C THR A 200 17.73 4.98 40.30
N ASP A 201 18.86 4.76 40.96
CA ASP A 201 19.62 3.52 41.15
C ASP A 201 20.70 3.28 40.07
N ASP A 202 21.94 3.76 40.20
CA ASP A 202 22.93 3.62 41.29
C ASP A 202 23.22 2.14 41.62
N ILE A 203 24.36 1.62 41.14
CA ILE A 203 25.24 0.62 41.78
C ILE A 203 26.62 0.66 41.08
N SER A 204 27.52 1.41 41.74
CA SER A 204 28.91 1.11 42.16
C SER A 204 30.06 0.73 41.18
N PRO A 205 31.29 1.21 41.47
CA PRO A 205 32.50 0.98 40.69
C PRO A 205 33.32 -0.23 41.20
N THR A 206 34.05 -0.90 40.31
CA THR A 206 35.35 -1.54 40.60
C THR A 206 36.15 -1.72 39.32
#